data_AF-A0AAV6J0Z1-F1
#
_entry.id   AF-A0AAV6J0Z1-F1
#
_cell.length_a   1.000
_cell.length_b   1.000
_cell.length_c   1.000
_cell.angle_alpha   90.00
_cell.angle_beta   90.00
_cell.angle_gamma   90.00
#
_symmetry.space_group_name_H-M   'P 1'
#
loop_
_entity.id
_entity.type
_entity.pdbx_description
1 polymer ?
#
loop_
_entity_poly.entity_id
_entity_poly.type
_entity_poly.pdbx_seq_one_letter_code
_entity_poly.pdbx_strand_id
1 'polypeptide(L)' 'MHNDQAKRCYYINHHFKGICIFTNSCSAFCVPRGFEGGLCTHFDCVCFRKCPQQYSPPPPPRM' A
#
# COMPACT_ATOMS: atom_id res chain seq x y z
N MET A 1 -14.29 -7.64 -22.45
CA MET A 1 -13.04 -8.11 -21.82
C MET A 1 -12.76 -7.21 -20.62
N HIS A 2 -13.22 -7.56 -19.42
CA HIS A 2 -12.90 -6.79 -18.22
C HIS A 2 -11.47 -7.11 -17.82
N ASN A 3 -10.56 -6.17 -18.11
CA ASN A 3 -9.15 -6.26 -17.74
C ASN A 3 -9.06 -5.99 -16.22
N ASP A 4 -9.22 -7.05 -15.40
CA ASP A 4 -9.03 -7.01 -13.95
C ASP A 4 -7.53 -6.86 -13.63
N GLN A 5 -6.96 -5.72 -13.99
CA GLN A 5 -5.79 -5.25 -13.28
C GLN A 5 -6.31 -4.76 -11.94
N ALA A 6 -6.38 -5.66 -10.96
CA ALA A 6 -6.66 -5.31 -9.57
C ALA A 6 -5.85 -4.04 -9.23
N LYS A 7 -6.53 -2.89 -9.14
CA LYS A 7 -5.86 -1.60 -8.91
C LYS A 7 -5.18 -1.71 -7.55
N ARG A 8 -3.87 -1.87 -7.57
CA ARG A 8 -3.04 -1.84 -6.36
C ARG A 8 -2.72 -0.38 -6.08
N CYS A 9 -3.01 0.05 -4.86
CA CYS A 9 -2.63 1.34 -4.34
C CYS A 9 -1.25 1.20 -3.71
N TYR A 10 -0.33 2.08 -4.10
CA TYR A 10 1.05 2.11 -3.62
C TYR A 10 1.21 3.28 -2.64
N TYR A 11 1.86 3.01 -1.51
CA TYR A 11 2.11 3.98 -0.44
C TYR A 11 3.60 3.97 -0.14
N ILE A 12 4.27 5.06 -0.51
CA ILE A 12 5.69 5.25 -0.23
C ILE A 12 5.84 5.57 1.25
N ASN A 13 6.62 4.77 1.97
CA ASN A 13 6.86 4.98 3.38
C ASN A 13 8.27 5.56 3.60
N HIS A 14 8.37 6.88 3.65
CA HIS A 14 9.60 7.62 3.96
C HIS A 14 10.10 7.41 5.40
N HIS A 15 9.32 6.72 6.25
CA HIS A 15 9.66 6.45 7.64
C HIS A 15 10.38 5.11 7.84
N PHE A 16 10.63 4.34 6.79
CA PHE A 16 11.46 3.16 6.87
C PHE A 16 12.92 3.60 7.08
N LYS A 17 13.37 3.63 8.34
CA LYS A 17 14.74 3.99 8.71
C LYS A 17 15.71 2.92 8.23
N GLY A 18 16.25 3.10 7.02
CA GLY A 18 17.27 2.23 6.43
C GLY A 18 17.13 2.14 4.92
N ILE A 19 18.17 1.60 4.28
CA ILE A 19 18.16 1.29 2.85
C ILE A 19 17.24 0.08 2.65
N CYS A 20 16.17 0.23 1.88
CA CYS A 20 15.33 -0.91 1.49
C CYS A 20 16.12 -1.80 0.51
N ILE A 21 16.81 -2.80 1.05
CA ILE A 21 17.59 -3.80 0.28
C ILE A 21 16.76 -5.06 0.05
N PHE A 22 15.96 -5.45 1.05
CA PHE A 22 15.16 -6.66 1.02
C PHE A 22 13.67 -6.34 1.00
N THR A 23 13.03 -6.66 -0.12
CA THR A 23 11.58 -6.61 -0.34
C THR A 23 10.80 -7.34 0.77
N ASN A 24 11.37 -8.41 1.32
CA ASN A 24 10.77 -9.18 2.41
C ASN A 24 10.66 -8.38 3.71
N SER A 25 11.68 -7.58 4.06
CA SER A 25 11.64 -6.71 5.24
C SER A 25 10.61 -5.60 5.08
N CYS A 26 10.52 -5.03 3.87
CA CYS A 26 9.49 -4.05 3.54
C CYS A 26 8.09 -4.68 3.62
N SER A 27 7.89 -5.87 3.06
CA SER A 27 6.62 -6.60 3.15
C SER A 27 6.23 -6.93 4.60
N ALA A 28 7.17 -7.42 5.40
CA ALA A 28 6.94 -7.72 6.82
C ALA A 28 6.56 -6.47 7.64
N PHE A 29 6.98 -5.29 7.21
CA PHE A 29 6.57 -4.01 7.79
C PHE A 29 5.18 -3.56 7.32
N CYS A 30 4.86 -3.78 6.05
CA CYS A 30 3.62 -3.35 5.41
C CYS A 30 2.41 -4.25 5.79
N VAL A 31 2.60 -5.57 5.83
CA VAL A 31 1.53 -6.54 6.15
C VAL A 31 0.80 -6.24 7.47
N PRO A 32 1.48 -6.05 8.62
CA PRO A 32 0.80 -5.75 9.88
C PRO A 32 0.09 -4.38 9.91
N ARG A 33 0.34 -3.51 8.92
CA ARG A 33 -0.32 -2.21 8.76
C ARG A 33 -1.55 -2.26 7.85
N GLY A 34 -1.97 -3.45 7.42
CA GLY A 34 -3.13 -3.64 6.55
C GLY A 34 -2.82 -3.48 5.06
N PHE A 35 -1.57 -3.70 4.67
CA PHE A 35 -1.17 -3.82 3.26
C PHE A 35 -1.05 -5.29 2.85
N GLU A 36 -1.20 -5.58 1.55
CA GLU A 36 -1.00 -6.95 1.05
C GLU A 36 0.50 -7.31 0.95
N GLY A 37 1.35 -6.31 0.78
CA GLY A 37 2.79 -6.50 0.75
C GLY A 37 3.53 -5.18 0.64
N GLY A 38 4.83 -5.26 0.39
CA GLY A 38 5.69 -4.11 0.18
C GLY A 38 6.86 -4.43 -0.73
N LEU A 39 7.35 -3.44 -1.46
CA LEU A 39 8.44 -3.57 -2.40
C LEU A 39 9.47 -2.44 -2.23
N CYS A 40 10.74 -2.77 -2.43
CA CYS A 40 11.81 -1.79 -2.38
C CYS A 40 11.93 -1.09 -3.73
N THR A 41 11.91 0.24 -3.75
CA THR A 41 12.10 1.07 -4.94
C THR A 41 13.05 2.20 -4.58
N HIS A 42 14.18 2.31 -5.28
CA HIS A 42 15.20 3.34 -5.02
C HIS A 42 15.57 3.49 -3.53
N PHE A 43 15.69 2.36 -2.83
CA PHE A 43 15.94 2.29 -1.38
C PHE A 43 14.79 2.74 -0.47
N ASP A 44 13.67 3.18 -1.01
CA ASP A 44 12.42 3.40 -0.29
C ASP A 44 11.59 2.12 -0.21
N CYS A 45 10.90 1.92 0.90
CA CYS A 45 9.91 0.88 1.07
C CYS A 45 8.54 1.37 0.61
N VAL A 46 7.96 0.72 -0.40
CA VAL A 46 6.65 1.04 -0.97
C VAL A 46 5.67 -0.07 -0.60
N CYS A 47 4.74 0.21 0.31
CA CYS A 47 3.67 -0.71 0.65
C CYS A 47 2.61 -0.73 -0.46
N PHE A 48 2.05 -1.89 -0.77
CA PHE A 48 0.94 -1.98 -1.72
C PHE A 48 -0.22 -2.81 -1.16
N ARG A 49 -1.43 -2.41 -1.53
CA ARG A 49 -2.66 -3.13 -1.22
C ARG A 49 -3.65 -2.98 -2.35
N LYS A 50 -4.59 -3.90 -2.51
CA LYS A 50 -5.82 -3.64 -3.28
C LYS A 50 -6.41 -2.30 -2.84
N CYS A 51 -6.55 -1.37 -3.78
CA CYS A 51 -7.35 -0.19 -3.53
C CYS A 51 -8.76 -0.65 -3.15
N PRO A 52 -9.39 -0.09 -2.11
CA PRO A 52 -10.83 -0.24 -1.99
C PRO A 52 -11.43 0.30 -3.30
N GLN A 53 -12.13 -0.55 -4.04
CA GLN A 53 -13.06 -0.05 -5.05
C GLN A 53 -14.03 0.85 -4.29
N GLN A 54 -14.04 2.13 -4.62
CA GLN A 54 -14.81 3.21 -3.98
C GLN A 54 -14.19 3.79 -2.71
N TYR A 55 -13.48 4.91 -2.90
CA TYR A 55 -13.63 6.02 -1.98
C TYR A 55 -15.05 6.58 -2.18
N SER A 56 -16.03 6.01 -1.46
CA SER A 56 -17.26 6.73 -1.18
C SER A 56 -16.89 7.75 -0.10
N PRO A 57 -17.08 9.06 -0.30
CA PRO A 57 -16.96 10.00 0.80
C PRO A 57 -17.89 9.52 1.94
N PRO A 58 -17.49 9.67 3.22
CA PRO A 58 -18.38 9.31 4.33
C PRO A 58 -19.73 9.99 4.12
N PRO A 59 -20.86 9.29 4.36
CA PRO A 59 -22.16 9.94 4.25
C PRO A 59 -22.17 11.17 5.18
N PRO A 60 -22.72 12.31 4.73
CA PRO A 60 -22.80 13.49 5.58
C PRO A 60 -23.55 13.14 6.87
N PRO A 61 -23.15 13.70 8.03
CA PRO A 61 -23.90 13.52 9.27
C PRO A 61 -25.36 13.90 9.03
N ARG A 62 -26.30 13.00 9.35
CA ARG A 62 -27.72 13.35 9.39
C ARG A 62 -27.93 14.31 10.56
N MET A 63 -28.16 15.59 10.25
CA MET A 63 -28.75 16.56 11.18
C MET A 63 -30.25 16.31 11.32
#